data_AF-E6SF14-F1
#
_entry.id   AF-E6SF14-F1
#
_cell.length_a   1.000
_cell.length_b   1.000
_cell.length_c   1.000
_cell.angle_alpha   90.00
_cell.angle_beta   90.00
_cell.angle_gamma   90.00
#
_symmetry.space_group_name_H-M   'P 1'
#
loop_
_entity.id
_entity.type
_entity.pdbx_description
1 polymer ?
#
loop_
_entity_poly.entity_id
_entity_poly.type
_entity_poly.pdbx_seq_one_letter_code
_entity_poly.pdbx_strand_id
1 'polypeptide(L)'
;MSADAAAPVPVRGDRVEVRPPAPADDGAYAAAVTRSAQRLSEFAVPDPYNLPAIIASQSATYRTFMVHALEPEDGHGLVGRANVANVVRGSFNSATIGYDAYDPYVGKGLFAEGLQLILDLVFGDEPQGMGLHRIEANIQPANVRSAGLVRSVGFTHEGFSRDFLNLPGTDGRRAWRDHDRYTMLADDWPAAPYRHEPWRRVAAVVAGPPALDQRGLAPQLASELAVPLFSASVVPAVATLFELLRASPVGGVIEAKVAGPELRMGLARASLDPAVVPVFEPMHDASKRDVVAKALRVRAAFAARER
;
A
#
# COMPACT_ATOMS: atom_id res chain seq x y z
N MET A 1 -11.46 2.53 -31.31
CA MET A 1 -10.30 2.29 -32.21
C MET A 1 -9.21 1.67 -31.37
N SER A 2 -8.96 0.38 -31.58
CA SER A 2 -7.94 -0.38 -30.85
C SER A 2 -6.57 0.12 -31.29
N ALA A 3 -5.92 0.95 -30.47
CA ALA A 3 -4.48 1.06 -30.55
C ALA A 3 -3.95 -0.31 -30.12
N ASP A 4 -3.46 -1.07 -31.09
CA ASP A 4 -2.74 -2.31 -30.85
C ASP A 4 -1.49 -1.92 -30.07
N ALA A 5 -1.62 -1.90 -28.74
CA ALA A 5 -0.54 -1.46 -27.87
C ALA A 5 0.59 -2.47 -28.06
N ALA A 6 1.67 -2.02 -28.68
CA ALA A 6 2.82 -2.83 -29.05
C ALA A 6 3.23 -3.72 -27.87
N ALA A 7 3.61 -4.97 -28.17
CA ALA A 7 4.11 -5.86 -27.15
C ALA A 7 5.33 -5.21 -26.47
N PRO A 8 5.38 -5.17 -25.12
CA PRO A 8 6.52 -4.60 -24.42
C PRO A 8 7.82 -5.26 -24.90
N VAL A 9 8.82 -4.44 -25.19
CA VAL A 9 10.15 -4.92 -25.62
C VAL A 9 10.79 -5.67 -24.45
N PRO A 10 11.44 -6.82 -24.67
CA PRO A 10 12.22 -7.48 -23.62
C PRO A 10 13.24 -6.54 -22.99
N VAL A 11 13.31 -6.55 -21.66
CA VAL A 11 14.25 -5.73 -20.87
C VAL A 11 15.15 -6.68 -20.09
N ARG A 12 16.44 -6.38 -20.04
CA ARG A 12 17.45 -7.26 -19.42
C ARG A 12 18.11 -6.54 -18.24
N GLY A 13 18.15 -7.22 -17.10
CA GLY A 13 18.96 -6.84 -15.94
C GLY A 13 20.29 -7.60 -15.91
N ASP A 14 20.89 -7.67 -14.73
CA ASP A 14 22.17 -8.33 -14.52
C ASP A 14 22.03 -9.86 -14.54
N ARG A 15 20.93 -10.37 -13.97
CA ARG A 15 20.69 -11.81 -13.73
C ARG A 15 19.36 -12.29 -14.30
N VAL A 16 18.49 -11.39 -14.72
CA VAL A 16 17.18 -11.74 -15.27
C VAL A 16 16.85 -11.00 -16.57
N GLU A 17 15.95 -11.57 -17.35
CA GLU A 17 15.27 -10.93 -18.47
C GLU A 17 13.77 -10.87 -18.18
N VAL A 18 13.13 -9.74 -18.48
CA VAL A 18 11.70 -9.52 -18.40
C VAL A 18 11.12 -9.40 -19.80
N ARG A 19 10.11 -10.20 -20.11
CA ARG A 19 9.42 -10.14 -21.40
C ARG A 19 7.96 -10.61 -21.31
N PRO A 20 7.13 -10.34 -22.33
CA PRO A 20 5.78 -10.89 -22.40
C PRO A 20 5.76 -12.43 -22.45
N PRO A 21 4.65 -13.06 -22.03
CA PRO A 21 4.49 -14.51 -22.17
C PRO A 21 4.39 -14.91 -23.65
N ALA A 22 5.03 -16.02 -24.01
CA ALA A 22 4.99 -16.60 -25.35
C ALA A 22 4.56 -18.08 -25.29
N PRO A 23 4.00 -18.64 -26.37
CA PRO A 23 3.65 -20.07 -26.41
C PRO A 23 4.83 -21.01 -26.10
N ALA A 24 6.06 -20.58 -26.40
CA ALA A 24 7.27 -21.33 -26.10
C ALA A 24 7.55 -21.48 -24.58
N ASP A 25 6.90 -20.68 -23.73
CA ASP A 25 7.08 -20.74 -22.28
C ASP A 25 6.27 -21.85 -21.61
N ASP A 26 5.38 -22.54 -22.33
CA ASP A 26 4.40 -23.48 -21.75
C ASP A 26 5.04 -24.56 -20.87
N GLY A 27 6.09 -25.22 -21.36
CA GLY A 27 6.81 -26.24 -20.60
C GLY A 27 7.51 -25.69 -19.35
N ALA A 28 8.17 -24.53 -19.48
CA ALA A 28 8.87 -23.88 -18.36
C ALA A 28 7.88 -23.35 -17.31
N TYR A 29 6.74 -22.83 -17.75
CA TYR A 29 5.66 -22.36 -16.89
C TYR A 29 5.02 -23.50 -16.11
N ALA A 30 4.64 -24.58 -16.81
CA ALA A 30 4.08 -25.75 -16.17
C ALA A 30 5.03 -26.32 -15.10
N ALA A 31 6.32 -26.48 -15.44
CA ALA A 31 7.33 -26.96 -14.50
C ALA A 31 7.46 -26.05 -13.26
N ALA A 32 7.57 -24.73 -13.48
CA ALA A 32 7.73 -23.74 -12.41
C ALA A 32 6.52 -23.70 -11.46
N VAL A 33 5.29 -23.70 -12.01
CA VAL A 33 4.05 -23.67 -11.24
C VAL A 33 3.83 -24.97 -10.49
N THR A 34 4.01 -26.12 -11.13
CA THR A 34 3.88 -27.44 -10.48
C THR A 34 4.84 -27.57 -9.31
N ARG A 35 6.10 -27.16 -9.47
CA ARG A 35 7.10 -27.21 -8.40
C ARG A 35 6.75 -26.30 -7.24
N SER A 36 6.23 -25.12 -7.55
CA SER A 36 5.88 -24.10 -6.57
C SER A 36 4.51 -24.32 -5.92
N ALA A 37 3.74 -25.33 -6.38
CA ALA A 37 2.32 -25.45 -6.08
C ALA A 37 2.02 -25.52 -4.58
N GLN A 38 2.83 -26.25 -3.80
CA GLN A 38 2.63 -26.34 -2.34
C GLN A 38 2.75 -24.97 -1.66
N ARG A 39 3.75 -24.17 -2.05
CA ARG A 39 3.98 -22.84 -1.49
C ARG A 39 2.95 -21.82 -1.98
N LEU A 40 2.60 -21.87 -3.27
CA LEU A 40 1.62 -20.94 -3.86
C LEU A 40 0.21 -21.17 -3.33
N SER A 41 -0.16 -22.43 -3.04
CA SER A 41 -1.49 -22.81 -2.54
C SER A 41 -1.88 -22.17 -1.20
N GLU A 42 -0.93 -21.57 -0.47
CA GLU A 42 -1.23 -20.82 0.75
C GLU A 42 -2.00 -19.52 0.46
N PHE A 43 -1.73 -18.89 -0.69
CA PHE A 43 -2.25 -17.55 -1.01
C PHE A 43 -2.89 -17.43 -2.41
N ALA A 44 -2.75 -18.45 -3.26
CA ALA A 44 -3.23 -18.45 -4.64
C ALA A 44 -3.69 -19.85 -5.08
N VAL A 45 -4.27 -19.94 -6.28
CA VAL A 45 -4.60 -21.22 -6.92
C VAL A 45 -3.59 -21.45 -8.05
N PRO A 46 -2.56 -22.29 -7.84
CA PRO A 46 -1.61 -22.61 -8.90
C PRO A 46 -2.30 -23.42 -10.00
N ASP A 47 -2.15 -22.98 -11.25
CA ASP A 47 -2.62 -23.70 -12.43
C ASP A 47 -1.48 -23.75 -13.46
N PRO A 48 -0.81 -24.91 -13.62
CA PRO A 48 0.33 -25.04 -14.53
C PRO A 48 -0.06 -25.03 -16.01
N TYR A 49 -1.35 -25.05 -16.36
CA TYR A 49 -1.81 -25.21 -17.75
C TYR A 49 -2.58 -24.00 -18.28
N ASN A 50 -2.67 -22.90 -17.52
CA ASN A 50 -3.41 -21.71 -17.93
C ASN A 50 -2.62 -20.69 -18.75
N LEU A 51 -1.37 -20.98 -19.15
CA LEU A 51 -0.57 -20.06 -19.97
C LEU A 51 -1.27 -19.66 -21.28
N PRO A 52 -1.91 -20.56 -22.05
CA PRO A 52 -2.63 -20.17 -23.26
C PRO A 52 -3.72 -19.12 -22.99
N ALA A 53 -4.44 -19.24 -21.87
CA ALA A 53 -5.45 -18.27 -21.46
C ALA A 53 -4.82 -16.92 -21.05
N ILE A 54 -3.67 -16.94 -20.37
CA ILE A 54 -2.90 -15.74 -20.03
C ILE A 54 -2.46 -14.99 -21.29
N ILE A 55 -1.92 -15.71 -22.28
CA ILE A 55 -1.50 -15.12 -23.57
C ILE A 55 -2.69 -14.53 -24.32
N ALA A 56 -3.84 -15.23 -24.34
CA ALA A 56 -5.05 -14.74 -25.00
C ALA A 56 -5.68 -13.52 -24.30
N SER A 57 -5.40 -13.30 -23.01
CA SER A 57 -5.96 -12.20 -22.22
C SER A 57 -5.17 -10.88 -22.31
N GLN A 58 -4.03 -10.87 -23.01
CA GLN A 58 -3.20 -9.68 -23.12
C GLN A 58 -3.97 -8.55 -23.84
N SER A 59 -4.05 -7.38 -23.20
CA SER A 59 -4.77 -6.21 -23.71
C SER A 59 -4.20 -4.91 -23.14
N ALA A 60 -4.64 -3.75 -23.64
CA ALA A 60 -4.23 -2.46 -23.11
C ALA A 60 -4.51 -2.29 -21.60
N THR A 61 -5.41 -3.11 -21.03
CA THR A 61 -5.78 -3.07 -19.61
C THR A 61 -5.30 -4.27 -18.80
N TYR A 62 -4.63 -5.22 -19.44
CA TYR A 62 -4.09 -6.42 -18.81
C TYR A 62 -2.80 -6.85 -19.50
N ARG A 63 -1.68 -6.73 -18.77
CA ARG A 63 -0.34 -7.09 -19.25
C ARG A 63 0.31 -8.07 -18.29
N THR A 64 0.87 -9.14 -18.84
CA THR A 64 1.67 -10.10 -18.10
C THR A 64 3.13 -9.95 -18.49
N PHE A 65 4.00 -9.98 -17.49
CA PHE A 65 5.44 -10.00 -17.62
C PHE A 65 5.97 -11.30 -17.02
N MET A 66 6.81 -12.01 -17.75
CA MET A 66 7.54 -13.18 -17.27
C MET A 66 8.98 -12.78 -16.97
N VAL A 67 9.46 -13.20 -15.80
CA VAL A 67 10.85 -12.99 -15.35
C VAL A 67 11.60 -14.29 -15.58
N HIS A 68 12.62 -14.25 -16.43
CA HIS A 68 13.47 -15.39 -16.75
C HIS A 68 14.87 -15.19 -16.16
N ALA A 69 15.41 -16.21 -15.51
CA ALA A 69 16.81 -16.25 -15.11
C ALA A 69 17.69 -16.35 -16.37
N LEU A 70 18.79 -15.60 -16.39
CA LEU A 70 19.79 -15.72 -17.45
C LEU A 70 20.58 -17.03 -17.34
N GLU A 71 20.66 -17.59 -16.13
CA GLU A 71 21.23 -18.90 -15.82
C GLU A 71 20.12 -19.80 -15.24
N PRO A 72 19.48 -20.65 -16.06
CA PRO A 72 18.44 -21.55 -15.59
C PRO A 72 18.97 -22.64 -14.64
N GLU A 73 18.22 -22.91 -13.59
CA GLU A 73 18.46 -23.98 -12.62
C GLU A 73 17.34 -25.02 -12.66
N ASP A 74 17.68 -26.26 -12.34
CA ASP A 74 16.73 -27.36 -12.10
C ASP A 74 15.61 -27.51 -13.16
N GLY A 75 15.96 -27.33 -14.43
CA GLY A 75 15.11 -27.67 -15.56
C GLY A 75 14.13 -26.60 -16.03
N HIS A 76 14.11 -25.38 -15.45
CA HIS A 76 13.35 -24.25 -16.02
C HIS A 76 14.01 -22.91 -15.71
N GLY A 77 13.88 -21.93 -16.60
CA GLY A 77 14.39 -20.56 -16.39
C GLY A 77 13.39 -19.58 -15.77
N LEU A 78 12.15 -20.00 -15.49
CA LEU A 78 11.11 -19.06 -15.06
C LEU A 78 11.22 -18.73 -13.57
N VAL A 79 11.65 -17.51 -13.26
CA VAL A 79 11.82 -16.96 -11.89
C VAL A 79 10.49 -16.53 -11.31
N GLY A 80 9.59 -15.99 -12.13
CA GLY A 80 8.30 -15.50 -11.69
C GLY A 80 7.50 -14.87 -12.81
N ARG A 81 6.31 -14.40 -12.45
CA ARG A 81 5.38 -13.72 -13.33
C ARG A 81 4.72 -12.59 -12.59
N ALA A 82 4.50 -11.47 -13.25
CA ALA A 82 3.65 -10.38 -12.74
C ALA A 82 2.58 -10.01 -13.76
N ASN A 83 1.38 -9.71 -13.27
CA ASN A 83 0.25 -9.22 -14.05
C ASN A 83 -0.06 -7.81 -13.60
N VAL A 84 0.07 -6.85 -14.52
CA VAL A 84 -0.47 -5.50 -14.38
C VAL A 84 -1.87 -5.52 -14.98
N ALA A 85 -2.87 -5.50 -14.09
CA ALA A 85 -4.28 -5.64 -14.42
C ALA A 85 -5.07 -4.42 -13.97
N ASN A 86 -6.31 -4.30 -14.44
CA ASN A 86 -7.21 -3.20 -14.09
C ASN A 86 -6.61 -1.83 -14.39
N VAL A 87 -5.93 -1.70 -15.53
CA VAL A 87 -5.41 -0.40 -15.95
C VAL A 87 -6.57 0.54 -16.26
N VAL A 88 -6.60 1.68 -15.57
CA VAL A 88 -7.57 2.75 -15.78
C VAL A 88 -6.80 4.03 -16.10
N ARG A 89 -7.10 4.62 -17.26
CA ARG A 89 -6.46 5.85 -17.77
C ARG A 89 -7.17 7.12 -17.26
N GLY A 90 -6.72 8.28 -17.74
CA GLY A 90 -7.30 9.58 -17.38
C GLY A 90 -6.94 9.99 -15.96
N SER A 91 -7.88 10.58 -15.22
CA SER A 91 -7.60 11.15 -13.89
C SER A 91 -7.16 10.14 -12.83
N PHE A 92 -7.39 8.84 -13.02
CA PHE A 92 -6.89 7.82 -12.10
C PHE A 92 -5.48 7.33 -12.48
N ASN A 93 -5.21 7.18 -13.78
CA ASN A 93 -3.95 6.67 -14.39
C ASN A 93 -3.21 5.63 -13.52
N SER A 94 -3.92 4.57 -13.15
CA SER A 94 -3.47 3.59 -12.15
C SER A 94 -3.78 2.17 -12.60
N ALA A 95 -3.06 1.20 -12.03
CA ALA A 95 -3.34 -0.22 -12.20
C ALA A 95 -3.09 -1.00 -10.90
N THR A 96 -3.46 -2.28 -10.92
CA THR A 96 -3.12 -3.25 -9.87
C THR A 96 -2.06 -4.22 -10.37
N ILE A 97 -1.13 -4.63 -9.51
CA ILE A 97 -0.14 -5.65 -9.79
C ILE A 97 -0.34 -6.88 -8.90
N GLY A 98 -0.38 -8.05 -9.52
CA GLY A 98 -0.34 -9.36 -8.84
C GLY A 98 0.81 -10.18 -9.39
N TYR A 99 1.46 -11.00 -8.56
CA TYR A 99 2.64 -11.73 -8.98
C TYR A 99 2.83 -13.06 -8.27
N ASP A 100 3.56 -13.96 -8.94
CA ASP A 100 4.00 -15.24 -8.44
C ASP A 100 5.52 -15.34 -8.62
N ALA A 101 6.25 -15.70 -7.57
CA ALA A 101 7.64 -16.12 -7.68
C ALA A 101 7.72 -17.64 -7.62
N TYR A 102 8.62 -18.25 -8.39
CA TYR A 102 8.71 -19.69 -8.56
C TYR A 102 10.01 -20.26 -7.97
N ASP A 103 9.90 -21.45 -7.39
CA ASP A 103 11.05 -22.24 -6.93
C ASP A 103 11.84 -22.75 -8.14
N PRO A 104 13.18 -22.83 -8.09
CA PRO A 104 14.04 -22.69 -6.92
C PRO A 104 14.57 -21.26 -6.69
N TYR A 105 14.01 -20.25 -7.37
CA TYR A 105 14.58 -18.88 -7.38
C TYR A 105 14.14 -18.00 -6.21
N VAL A 106 13.13 -18.44 -5.44
CA VAL A 106 12.64 -17.75 -4.26
C VAL A 106 13.77 -17.50 -3.26
N GLY A 107 13.86 -16.27 -2.75
CA GLY A 107 14.88 -15.87 -1.77
C GLY A 107 16.25 -15.52 -2.36
N LYS A 108 16.48 -15.68 -3.68
CA LYS A 108 17.76 -15.34 -4.34
C LYS A 108 17.83 -13.90 -4.87
N GLY A 109 16.76 -13.13 -4.72
CA GLY A 109 16.65 -11.74 -5.17
C GLY A 109 16.38 -11.56 -6.68
N LEU A 110 16.32 -12.64 -7.47
CA LEU A 110 16.09 -12.55 -8.93
C LEU A 110 14.70 -11.97 -9.25
N PHE A 111 13.66 -12.38 -8.52
CA PHE A 111 12.32 -11.83 -8.75
C PHE A 111 12.23 -10.35 -8.34
N ALA A 112 12.97 -9.92 -7.31
CA ALA A 112 13.02 -8.52 -6.92
C ALA A 112 13.65 -7.65 -8.02
N GLU A 113 14.74 -8.12 -8.61
CA GLU A 113 15.37 -7.48 -9.79
C GLU A 113 14.40 -7.43 -10.98
N GLY A 114 13.72 -8.54 -11.29
CA GLY A 114 12.71 -8.57 -12.34
C GLY A 114 11.53 -7.63 -12.08
N LEU A 115 11.09 -7.52 -10.82
CA LEU A 115 10.02 -6.60 -10.43
C LEU A 115 10.43 -5.14 -10.62
N GLN A 116 11.70 -4.78 -10.35
CA GLN A 116 12.19 -3.42 -10.62
C GLN A 116 12.15 -3.09 -12.12
N LEU A 117 12.59 -4.01 -12.99
CA LEU A 117 12.48 -3.85 -14.44
C LEU A 117 11.01 -3.72 -14.91
N ILE A 118 10.09 -4.44 -14.27
CA ILE A 118 8.66 -4.32 -14.54
C ILE A 118 8.14 -2.95 -14.11
N LEU A 119 8.62 -2.39 -13.00
CA LEU A 119 8.25 -1.05 -12.55
C LEU A 119 8.79 0.03 -13.50
N ASP A 120 10.00 -0.13 -14.04
CA ASP A 120 10.52 0.73 -15.12
C ASP A 120 9.57 0.76 -16.32
N LEU A 121 9.02 -0.40 -16.71
CA LEU A 121 8.02 -0.49 -17.77
C LEU A 121 6.66 0.10 -17.35
N VAL A 122 6.23 -0.08 -16.11
CA VAL A 122 4.95 0.45 -15.61
C VAL A 122 4.92 1.98 -15.64
N PHE A 123 5.99 2.61 -15.18
CA PHE A 123 6.08 4.08 -15.09
C PHE A 123 6.69 4.73 -16.33
N GLY A 124 7.47 3.98 -17.12
CA GLY A 124 8.12 4.49 -18.32
C GLY A 124 7.13 4.97 -19.38
N ASP A 125 7.52 5.99 -20.14
CA ASP A 125 6.67 6.62 -21.15
C ASP A 125 6.26 5.67 -22.28
N GLU A 126 5.05 5.90 -22.83
CA GLU A 126 4.62 5.22 -24.05
C GLU A 126 5.46 5.66 -25.27
N PRO A 127 5.75 4.77 -26.24
CA PRO A 127 5.24 3.40 -26.36
C PRO A 127 6.10 2.32 -25.68
N GLN A 128 7.23 2.67 -25.06
CA GLN A 128 8.16 1.68 -24.49
C GLN A 128 7.66 1.11 -23.15
N GLY A 129 7.04 1.95 -22.33
CA GLY A 129 6.38 1.57 -21.08
C GLY A 129 4.87 1.77 -21.12
N MET A 130 4.26 1.86 -19.95
CA MET A 130 2.82 1.99 -19.75
C MET A 130 2.42 3.41 -19.35
N GLY A 131 3.33 4.31 -18.99
CA GLY A 131 3.04 5.69 -18.62
C GLY A 131 2.02 5.82 -17.47
N LEU A 132 2.02 4.87 -16.53
CA LEU A 132 1.11 4.93 -15.38
C LEU A 132 1.63 5.91 -14.35
N HIS A 133 0.72 6.55 -13.62
CA HIS A 133 1.07 7.38 -12.47
C HIS A 133 1.21 6.54 -11.20
N ARG A 134 0.47 5.43 -11.11
CA ARG A 134 0.35 4.64 -9.88
C ARG A 134 0.21 3.15 -10.15
N ILE A 135 0.79 2.34 -9.26
CA ILE A 135 0.56 0.89 -9.21
C ILE A 135 0.23 0.45 -7.77
N GLU A 136 -0.68 -0.51 -7.63
CA GLU A 136 -1.13 -1.04 -6.33
C GLU A 136 -0.98 -2.57 -6.26
N ALA A 137 -0.26 -3.06 -5.24
CA ALA A 137 -0.19 -4.46 -4.86
C ALA A 137 -1.10 -4.72 -3.65
N ASN A 138 -2.06 -5.64 -3.81
CA ASN A 138 -2.96 -6.06 -2.76
C ASN A 138 -2.49 -7.39 -2.19
N ILE A 139 -2.12 -7.44 -0.91
CA ILE A 139 -1.41 -8.57 -0.31
C ILE A 139 -2.14 -9.02 0.96
N GLN A 140 -2.47 -10.30 1.07
CA GLN A 140 -3.05 -10.85 2.31
C GLN A 140 -2.11 -10.59 3.50
N PRO A 141 -2.59 -10.12 4.67
CA PRO A 141 -1.73 -9.75 5.80
C PRO A 141 -0.76 -10.84 6.28
N ALA A 142 -1.17 -12.12 6.17
CA ALA A 142 -0.34 -13.26 6.53
C ALA A 142 0.80 -13.53 5.53
N ASN A 143 0.75 -12.99 4.32
CA ASN A 143 1.78 -13.17 3.29
C ASN A 143 2.96 -12.22 3.49
N VAL A 144 3.69 -12.44 4.58
CA VAL A 144 4.84 -11.62 5.01
C VAL A 144 5.95 -11.57 3.96
N ARG A 145 6.10 -12.61 3.14
CA ARG A 145 7.11 -12.67 2.07
C ARG A 145 6.79 -11.70 0.93
N SER A 146 5.53 -11.69 0.49
CA SER A 146 5.05 -10.77 -0.54
C SER A 146 5.10 -9.32 -0.04
N ALA A 147 4.68 -9.07 1.20
CA ALA A 147 4.81 -7.75 1.82
C ALA A 147 6.28 -7.30 1.93
N GLY A 148 7.17 -8.19 2.35
CA GLY A 148 8.61 -7.91 2.43
C GLY A 148 9.23 -7.62 1.06
N LEU A 149 8.82 -8.34 0.01
CA LEU A 149 9.27 -8.10 -1.36
C LEU A 149 8.89 -6.71 -1.85
N VAL A 150 7.60 -6.33 -1.79
CA VAL A 150 7.17 -5.01 -2.31
C VAL A 150 7.78 -3.87 -1.51
N ARG A 151 7.93 -4.03 -0.20
CA ARG A 151 8.67 -3.08 0.65
C ARG A 151 10.14 -2.98 0.21
N SER A 152 10.79 -4.10 -0.08
CA SER A 152 12.20 -4.08 -0.51
C SER A 152 12.45 -3.34 -1.82
N VAL A 153 11.44 -3.25 -2.70
CA VAL A 153 11.50 -2.48 -3.95
C VAL A 153 10.87 -1.09 -3.83
N GLY A 154 10.42 -0.69 -2.63
CA GLY A 154 10.01 0.68 -2.32
C GLY A 154 8.51 0.97 -2.28
N PHE A 155 7.62 -0.03 -2.35
CA PHE A 155 6.19 0.21 -2.16
C PHE A 155 5.88 0.65 -0.72
N THR A 156 4.95 1.59 -0.58
CA THR A 156 4.47 2.11 0.70
C THR A 156 3.15 1.45 1.09
N HIS A 157 2.97 1.11 2.37
CA HIS A 157 1.68 0.65 2.88
C HIS A 157 0.71 1.84 2.96
N GLU A 158 -0.39 1.77 2.22
CA GLU A 158 -1.38 2.85 2.15
C GLU A 158 -2.63 2.55 2.97
N GLY A 159 -2.95 1.26 3.18
CA GLY A 159 -4.07 0.91 4.02
C GLY A 159 -4.49 -0.55 3.93
N PHE A 160 -5.72 -0.78 4.35
CA PHE A 160 -6.29 -2.11 4.53
C PHE A 160 -7.68 -2.19 3.90
N SER A 161 -7.95 -3.32 3.25
CA SER A 161 -9.24 -3.67 2.66
C SER A 161 -9.77 -4.92 3.37
N ARG A 162 -10.85 -4.77 4.14
CA ARG A 162 -11.57 -5.92 4.69
C ARG A 162 -12.29 -6.69 3.60
N ASP A 163 -12.32 -8.01 3.68
CA ASP A 163 -13.07 -8.88 2.77
C ASP A 163 -12.82 -8.53 1.29
N PHE A 164 -11.57 -8.30 0.92
CA PHE A 164 -11.21 -7.72 -0.38
C PHE A 164 -11.37 -8.69 -1.55
N LEU A 165 -10.85 -9.92 -1.43
CA LEU A 165 -10.94 -10.93 -2.49
C LEU A 165 -11.54 -12.22 -1.98
N ASN A 166 -12.44 -12.80 -2.78
CA ASN A 166 -12.97 -14.13 -2.54
C ASN A 166 -11.99 -15.17 -3.09
N LEU A 167 -11.25 -15.83 -2.20
CA LEU A 167 -10.17 -16.76 -2.55
C LEU A 167 -10.37 -18.10 -1.82
N PRO A 168 -10.03 -19.24 -2.45
CA PRO A 168 -10.02 -20.52 -1.75
C PRO A 168 -8.97 -20.50 -0.65
N GLY A 169 -9.30 -21.13 0.49
CA GLY A 169 -8.32 -21.51 1.50
C GLY A 169 -7.64 -22.81 1.16
N THR A 170 -6.65 -23.15 1.97
CA THR A 170 -5.95 -24.44 1.92
C THR A 170 -6.88 -25.64 2.17
N ASP A 171 -8.06 -25.41 2.75
CA ASP A 171 -9.14 -26.38 2.96
C ASP A 171 -10.08 -26.52 1.74
N GLY A 172 -9.81 -25.81 0.65
CA GLY A 172 -10.62 -25.77 -0.57
C GLY A 172 -11.88 -24.90 -0.47
N ARG A 173 -12.18 -24.30 0.69
CA ARG A 173 -13.36 -23.44 0.85
C ARG A 173 -13.03 -22.02 0.46
N ARG A 174 -13.92 -21.38 -0.30
CA ARG A 174 -13.77 -19.97 -0.64
C ARG A 174 -14.28 -19.08 0.49
N ALA A 175 -13.51 -18.06 0.81
CA ALA A 175 -13.89 -17.02 1.76
C ALA A 175 -13.42 -15.67 1.23
N TRP A 176 -14.10 -14.60 1.64
CA TRP A 176 -13.55 -13.26 1.48
C TRP A 176 -12.35 -13.09 2.41
N ARG A 177 -11.29 -12.49 1.90
CA ARG A 177 -10.01 -12.35 2.60
C ARG A 177 -9.55 -10.92 2.59
N ASP A 178 -9.09 -10.49 3.75
CA ASP A 178 -8.50 -9.18 3.97
C ASP A 178 -7.19 -9.01 3.19
N HIS A 179 -6.92 -7.78 2.75
CA HIS A 179 -5.69 -7.43 2.05
C HIS A 179 -5.15 -6.07 2.54
N ASP A 180 -3.85 -6.02 2.75
CA ASP A 180 -3.10 -4.78 2.84
C ASP A 180 -2.84 -4.23 1.43
N ARG A 181 -2.98 -2.91 1.28
CA ARG A 181 -2.73 -2.18 0.03
C ARG A 181 -1.37 -1.52 0.09
N TYR A 182 -0.50 -1.93 -0.82
CA TYR A 182 0.83 -1.36 -1.01
C TYR A 182 0.89 -0.63 -2.34
N THR A 183 1.40 0.59 -2.37
CA THR A 183 1.31 1.45 -3.55
C THR A 183 2.64 2.12 -3.85
N MET A 184 2.81 2.49 -5.12
CA MET A 184 3.96 3.24 -5.60
C MET A 184 3.49 4.24 -6.64
N LEU A 185 4.00 5.47 -6.55
CA LEU A 185 3.76 6.54 -7.52
C LEU A 185 4.94 6.64 -8.49
N ALA A 186 4.68 7.17 -9.68
CA ALA A 186 5.71 7.41 -10.69
C ALA A 186 6.80 8.36 -10.18
N ASP A 187 6.42 9.40 -9.44
CA ASP A 187 7.35 10.40 -8.90
C ASP A 187 8.27 9.83 -7.80
N ASP A 188 7.87 8.70 -7.18
CA ASP A 188 8.67 8.01 -6.17
C ASP A 188 9.65 7.01 -6.80
N TRP A 189 9.51 6.68 -8.10
CA TRP A 189 10.28 5.66 -8.79
C TRP A 189 11.47 6.24 -9.56
N PRO A 190 12.71 5.68 -9.43
CA PRO A 190 13.10 4.55 -8.60
C PRO A 190 13.18 4.90 -7.10
N ALA A 191 12.62 4.01 -6.27
CA ALA A 191 12.55 4.20 -4.83
C ALA A 191 13.66 3.43 -4.09
N ALA A 192 14.12 3.97 -2.97
CA ALA A 192 14.87 3.17 -1.99
C ALA A 192 13.93 2.14 -1.32
N PRO A 193 14.46 1.04 -0.75
CA PRO A 193 13.64 0.12 0.04
C PRO A 193 12.80 0.87 1.07
N TYR A 194 11.52 0.50 1.17
CA TYR A 194 10.54 1.13 2.02
C TYR A 194 11.09 1.25 3.44
N ARG A 195 11.33 2.50 3.85
CA ARG A 195 11.49 2.86 5.24
C ARG A 195 10.08 3.04 5.77
N HIS A 196 9.81 2.57 6.99
CA HIS A 196 8.54 2.85 7.64
C HIS A 196 8.42 4.37 7.83
N GLU A 197 7.86 5.04 6.83
CA GLU A 197 7.44 6.43 6.94
C GLU A 197 6.33 6.44 7.98
N PRO A 198 6.48 7.20 9.09
CA PRO A 198 5.42 7.28 10.06
C PRO A 198 4.16 7.75 9.33
N TRP A 199 3.05 7.04 9.54
CA TRP A 199 1.72 7.47 9.15
C TRP A 199 1.60 8.99 9.27
N ARG A 200 0.97 9.66 8.30
CA ARG A 200 0.75 11.11 8.38
C ARG A 200 0.18 11.45 9.76
N ARG A 201 1.02 11.99 10.64
CA ARG A 201 0.65 12.27 12.03
C ARG A 201 -0.33 13.43 11.99
N VAL A 202 -1.59 13.17 12.30
CA VAL A 202 -2.60 14.21 12.44
C VAL A 202 -2.76 14.55 13.91
N ALA A 203 -2.98 15.83 14.20
CA ALA A 203 -3.28 16.26 15.55
C ALA A 203 -4.44 17.24 15.57
N ALA A 204 -5.22 17.18 16.64
CA ALA A 204 -6.23 18.17 16.95
C ALA A 204 -6.25 18.42 18.45
N VAL A 205 -6.69 19.61 18.86
CA VAL A 205 -6.86 19.95 20.27
C VAL A 205 -8.31 20.35 20.50
N VAL A 206 -8.97 19.70 21.46
CA VAL A 206 -10.25 20.14 22.01
C VAL A 206 -9.93 20.88 23.32
N ALA A 207 -9.91 22.21 23.24
CA ALA A 207 -9.44 23.09 24.30
C ALA A 207 -10.57 23.43 25.27
N GLY A 208 -10.66 22.72 26.38
CA GLY A 208 -11.73 22.91 27.36
C GLY A 208 -11.76 21.83 28.43
N PRO A 209 -12.74 21.89 29.36
CA PRO A 209 -12.94 20.79 30.32
C PRO A 209 -13.27 19.50 29.56
N PRO A 210 -12.68 18.35 29.97
CA PRO A 210 -12.99 17.07 29.35
C PRO A 210 -14.48 16.73 29.43
N ALA A 211 -15.03 16.15 28.36
CA ALA A 211 -16.36 15.55 28.44
C ALA A 211 -16.31 14.35 29.40
N LEU A 212 -17.33 14.20 30.25
CA LEU A 212 -17.43 13.07 31.18
C LEU A 212 -17.88 11.77 30.50
N ASP A 213 -18.32 11.82 29.24
CA ASP A 213 -18.81 10.69 28.48
C ASP A 213 -18.27 10.62 27.03
N GLN A 214 -18.59 9.52 26.34
CA GLN A 214 -18.14 9.24 24.96
C GLN A 214 -18.86 10.07 23.89
N ARG A 215 -19.82 10.94 24.26
CA ARG A 215 -20.57 11.78 23.31
C ARG A 215 -19.89 13.12 23.06
N GLY A 216 -18.86 13.45 23.84
CA GLY A 216 -18.03 14.62 23.63
C GLY A 216 -17.39 14.67 22.24
N LEU A 217 -17.06 15.89 21.77
CA LEU A 217 -16.36 16.07 20.51
C LEU A 217 -15.04 15.31 20.44
N ALA A 218 -14.23 15.33 21.51
CA ALA A 218 -12.89 14.74 21.49
C ALA A 218 -12.88 13.22 21.22
N PRO A 219 -13.65 12.37 21.94
CA PRO A 219 -13.72 10.94 21.65
C PRO A 219 -14.27 10.64 20.25
N GLN A 220 -15.33 11.36 19.83
CA GLN A 220 -15.89 11.18 18.49
C GLN A 220 -14.91 11.59 17.37
N LEU A 221 -14.20 12.71 17.55
CA LEU A 221 -13.20 13.19 16.61
C LEU A 221 -11.99 12.24 16.54
N ALA A 222 -11.51 11.74 17.68
CA ALA A 222 -10.44 10.76 17.73
C ALA A 222 -10.82 9.48 16.98
N SER A 223 -12.06 9.00 17.19
CA SER A 223 -12.62 7.85 16.46
C SER A 223 -12.72 8.09 14.96
N GLU A 224 -13.23 9.25 14.53
CA GLU A 224 -13.38 9.61 13.10
C GLU A 224 -12.03 9.79 12.39
N LEU A 225 -11.02 10.27 13.12
CA LEU A 225 -9.66 10.39 12.63
C LEU A 225 -8.87 9.06 12.71
N ALA A 226 -9.38 8.06 13.42
CA ALA A 226 -8.69 6.81 13.74
C ALA A 226 -7.34 7.04 14.43
N VAL A 227 -7.30 7.98 15.39
CA VAL A 227 -6.12 8.31 16.20
C VAL A 227 -6.45 8.22 17.69
N PRO A 228 -5.46 8.02 18.58
CA PRO A 228 -5.71 7.96 20.01
C PRO A 228 -6.24 9.30 20.56
N LEU A 229 -7.07 9.20 21.59
CA LEU A 229 -7.48 10.32 22.43
C LEU A 229 -6.53 10.41 23.64
N PHE A 230 -5.94 11.58 23.84
CA PHE A 230 -5.14 11.93 25.03
C PHE A 230 -5.93 12.96 25.84
N SER A 231 -6.69 12.50 26.84
CA SER A 231 -7.59 13.35 27.64
C SER A 231 -7.04 13.63 29.03
N ALA A 232 -7.20 14.88 29.48
CA ALA A 232 -6.89 15.32 30.83
C ALA A 232 -7.78 14.67 31.92
N SER A 233 -8.90 14.03 31.53
CA SER A 233 -9.70 13.21 32.46
C SER A 233 -9.00 11.92 32.88
N VAL A 234 -8.09 11.41 32.03
CA VAL A 234 -7.32 10.18 32.26
C VAL A 234 -5.88 10.51 32.70
N VAL A 235 -5.26 11.49 32.06
CA VAL A 235 -3.89 11.94 32.35
C VAL A 235 -3.93 13.43 32.72
N PRO A 236 -4.04 13.78 34.01
CA PRO A 236 -4.29 15.17 34.44
C PRO A 236 -3.20 16.17 34.07
N ALA A 237 -1.95 15.72 33.90
CA ALA A 237 -0.83 16.57 33.56
C ALA A 237 -0.80 16.87 32.05
N VAL A 238 -1.14 18.10 31.67
CA VAL A 238 -1.18 18.57 30.27
C VAL A 238 0.14 18.37 29.54
N ALA A 239 1.28 18.60 30.20
CA ALA A 239 2.60 18.35 29.63
C ALA A 239 2.79 16.88 29.19
N THR A 240 2.27 15.92 29.97
CA THR A 240 2.32 14.50 29.63
C THR A 240 1.48 14.17 28.41
N LEU A 241 0.35 14.85 28.19
CA LEU A 241 -0.47 14.66 26.99
C LEU A 241 0.32 15.00 25.71
N PHE A 242 1.13 16.06 25.73
CA PHE A 242 1.98 16.42 24.60
C PHE A 242 3.15 15.45 24.39
N GLU A 243 3.71 14.87 25.44
CA GLU A 243 4.70 13.79 25.31
C GLU A 243 4.08 12.51 24.72
N LEU A 244 2.87 12.15 25.12
CA LEU A 244 2.12 11.04 24.52
C LEU A 244 1.82 11.32 23.03
N LEU A 245 1.41 12.55 22.70
CA LEU A 245 1.21 12.96 21.32
C LEU A 245 2.51 12.86 20.52
N ARG A 246 3.65 13.28 21.09
CA ARG A 246 4.99 13.16 20.49
C ARG A 246 5.36 11.71 20.17
N ALA A 247 5.10 10.81 21.12
CA ALA A 247 5.40 9.38 20.99
C ALA A 247 4.44 8.63 20.06
N SER A 248 3.25 9.19 19.78
CA SER A 248 2.27 8.54 18.93
C SER A 248 2.66 8.58 17.44
N PRO A 249 2.82 7.41 16.79
CA PRO A 249 3.22 7.33 15.38
C PRO A 249 2.11 7.78 14.42
N VAL A 250 0.86 7.86 14.88
CA VAL A 250 -0.31 8.28 14.10
C VAL A 250 -0.83 9.67 14.50
N GLY A 251 -0.21 10.29 15.52
CA GLY A 251 -0.69 11.53 16.13
C GLY A 251 -1.81 11.29 17.14
N GLY A 252 -2.77 12.20 17.28
CA GLY A 252 -3.80 12.09 18.32
C GLY A 252 -4.65 13.33 18.52
N VAL A 253 -5.76 13.17 19.22
CA VAL A 253 -6.59 14.28 19.71
C VAL A 253 -6.22 14.54 21.17
N ILE A 254 -5.82 15.77 21.50
CA ILE A 254 -5.66 16.20 22.90
C ILE A 254 -6.98 16.82 23.38
N GLU A 255 -7.45 16.41 24.56
CA GLU A 255 -8.56 17.05 25.25
C GLU A 255 -8.07 17.58 26.60
N ALA A 256 -7.94 18.90 26.72
CA ALA A 256 -7.44 19.53 27.93
C ALA A 256 -7.82 21.00 28.02
N LYS A 257 -7.87 21.52 29.24
CA LYS A 257 -7.97 22.96 29.49
C LYS A 257 -6.59 23.60 29.28
N VAL A 258 -6.27 23.92 28.02
CA VAL A 258 -4.98 24.49 27.61
C VAL A 258 -5.19 25.58 26.56
N ALA A 259 -4.42 26.67 26.63
CA ALA A 259 -4.53 27.78 25.69
C ALA A 259 -3.22 28.55 25.54
N GLY A 260 -3.16 29.42 24.52
CA GLY A 260 -2.12 30.44 24.41
C GLY A 260 -0.69 29.89 24.36
N PRO A 261 0.25 30.42 25.18
CA PRO A 261 1.66 29.98 25.16
C PRO A 261 1.87 28.51 25.52
N GLU A 262 1.12 27.98 26.48
CA GLU A 262 1.27 26.58 26.93
C GLU A 262 0.93 25.61 25.80
N LEU A 263 -0.19 25.85 25.11
CA LEU A 263 -0.60 25.06 23.94
C LEU A 263 0.45 25.09 22.84
N ARG A 264 0.93 26.29 22.46
CA ARG A 264 1.93 26.43 21.39
C ARG A 264 3.22 25.71 21.74
N MET A 265 3.70 25.83 22.97
CA MET A 265 4.92 25.17 23.42
C MET A 265 4.75 23.64 23.51
N GLY A 266 3.59 23.16 23.95
CA GLY A 266 3.26 21.74 23.96
C GLY A 266 3.27 21.12 22.57
N LEU A 267 2.60 21.77 21.60
CA LEU A 267 2.59 21.30 20.20
C LEU A 267 3.99 21.32 19.57
N ALA A 268 4.76 22.39 19.80
CA ALA A 268 6.14 22.46 19.33
C ALA A 268 7.01 21.33 19.90
N ARG A 269 6.85 21.00 21.20
CA ARG A 269 7.52 19.85 21.82
C ARG A 269 7.08 18.51 21.22
N ALA A 270 5.83 18.40 20.77
CA ALA A 270 5.32 17.24 20.05
C ALA A 270 5.79 17.14 18.59
N SER A 271 6.71 18.02 18.17
CA SER A 271 7.21 18.19 16.80
C SER A 271 6.09 18.52 15.80
N LEU A 272 5.12 19.32 16.24
CA LEU A 272 4.00 19.80 15.42
C LEU A 272 4.06 21.32 15.32
N ASP A 273 3.72 21.85 14.15
CA ASP A 273 3.59 23.29 13.97
C ASP A 273 2.25 23.77 14.55
N PRO A 274 2.27 24.63 15.60
CA PRO A 274 1.03 25.11 16.21
C PRO A 274 0.13 25.89 15.25
N ALA A 275 0.66 26.43 14.15
CA ALA A 275 -0.14 27.12 13.13
C ALA A 275 -0.98 26.17 12.26
N VAL A 276 -0.60 24.88 12.21
CA VAL A 276 -1.26 23.86 11.40
C VAL A 276 -2.31 23.10 12.20
N VAL A 277 -2.06 22.83 13.48
CA VAL A 277 -2.90 21.99 14.33
C VAL A 277 -4.24 22.68 14.63
N PRO A 278 -5.39 22.14 14.18
CA PRO A 278 -6.67 22.73 14.49
C PRO A 278 -7.02 22.61 15.97
N VAL A 279 -7.54 23.72 16.52
CA VAL A 279 -8.03 23.80 17.89
C VAL A 279 -9.54 24.03 17.84
N PHE A 280 -10.28 23.27 18.63
CA PHE A 280 -11.74 23.30 18.68
C PHE A 280 -12.22 23.53 20.12
N GLU A 281 -13.37 24.19 20.26
CA GLU A 281 -14.09 24.27 21.52
C GLU A 281 -14.76 22.91 21.85
N PRO A 282 -14.91 22.55 23.14
CA PRO A 282 -15.59 21.33 23.55
C PRO A 282 -17.08 21.38 23.18
N MET A 283 -17.63 20.22 22.82
CA MET A 283 -19.07 20.03 22.58
C MET A 283 -19.50 18.76 23.29
N HIS A 284 -20.61 18.80 24.04
CA HIS A 284 -21.11 17.64 24.78
C HIS A 284 -21.95 16.68 23.91
N ASP A 285 -22.67 17.21 22.92
CA ASP A 285 -23.50 16.42 22.00
C ASP A 285 -23.18 16.83 20.56
N ALA A 286 -21.99 16.42 20.09
CA ALA A 286 -21.55 16.77 18.76
C ALA A 286 -22.31 15.94 17.72
N SER A 287 -22.98 16.62 16.79
CA SER A 287 -23.63 15.92 15.68
C SER A 287 -22.59 15.21 14.82
N LYS A 288 -22.94 14.07 14.23
CA LYS A 288 -22.05 13.35 13.31
C LYS A 288 -21.53 14.24 12.18
N ARG A 289 -22.37 15.14 11.67
CA ARG A 289 -21.99 16.12 10.63
C ARG A 289 -20.87 17.04 11.12
N ASP A 290 -20.96 17.53 12.35
CA ASP A 290 -19.95 18.42 12.93
C ASP A 290 -18.62 17.70 13.17
N VAL A 291 -18.67 16.46 13.65
CA VAL A 291 -17.48 15.62 13.86
C VAL A 291 -16.77 15.39 12.54
N VAL A 292 -17.50 14.95 11.50
CA VAL A 292 -16.95 14.71 10.16
C VAL A 292 -16.35 15.99 9.57
N ALA A 293 -17.06 17.13 9.67
CA ALA A 293 -16.55 18.41 9.17
C ALA A 293 -15.23 18.82 9.85
N LYS A 294 -15.12 18.62 11.16
CA LYS A 294 -13.89 18.91 11.92
C LYS A 294 -12.77 17.93 11.59
N ALA A 295 -13.08 16.64 11.44
CA ALA A 295 -12.12 15.62 11.02
C ALA A 295 -11.55 15.93 9.62
N LEU A 296 -12.39 16.32 8.67
CA LEU A 296 -11.96 16.76 7.34
C LEU A 296 -11.06 17.99 7.40
N ARG A 297 -11.37 18.96 8.27
CA ARG A 297 -10.52 20.14 8.50
C ARG A 297 -9.15 19.74 9.05
N VAL A 298 -9.09 18.78 9.97
CA VAL A 298 -7.82 18.23 10.49
C VAL A 298 -7.03 17.55 9.38
N ARG A 299 -7.65 16.64 8.61
CA ARG A 299 -6.98 15.97 7.49
C ARG A 299 -6.44 16.97 6.46
N ALA A 300 -7.22 17.97 6.10
CA ALA A 300 -6.83 19.02 5.15
C ALA A 300 -5.61 19.83 5.64
N ALA A 301 -5.56 20.16 6.92
CA ALA A 301 -4.44 20.91 7.50
C ALA A 301 -3.10 20.17 7.36
N PHE A 302 -3.12 18.84 7.46
CA PHE A 302 -1.93 17.99 7.34
C PHE A 302 -1.66 17.47 5.93
N ALA A 303 -2.59 17.65 4.98
CA ALA A 303 -2.38 17.31 3.57
C ALA A 303 -1.51 18.32 2.82
N ALA A 304 -1.52 19.60 3.23
CA ALA A 304 -0.92 20.71 2.49
C ALA A 304 0.62 20.86 2.62
N ARG A 305 1.29 19.98 3.38
CA ARG A 305 2.73 20.09 3.72
C ARG A 305 3.68 19.31 2.81
N GLU A 306 3.19 18.74 1.71
CA GLU A 306 4.01 18.04 0.70
C GLU A 306 4.11 18.84 -0.60
N ARG A 307 4.54 20.10 -0.50
CA ARG A 307 5.11 20.85 -1.62
C ARG A 307 6.35 21.58 -1.16
#